data_AF-A0A222FK45-F1
#
_entry.id   AF-A0A222FK45-F1
#
_cell.length_a   1.000
_cell.length_b   1.000
_cell.length_c   1.000
_cell.angle_alpha   90.00
_cell.angle_beta   90.00
_cell.angle_gamma   90.00
#
_symmetry.space_group_name_H-M   'P 1'
#
loop_
_entity.id
_entity.type
_entity.pdbx_description
1 polymer ?
#
loop_
_entity_poly.entity_id
_entity_poly.type
_entity_poly.pdbx_seq_one_letter_code
_entity_poly.pdbx_strand_id
1 'polypeptide(L)'
;MTQFVLVALDNKPEGHLSLIELNELNDSFLVKAADELFISTPLDKIYSLDIDGLFLDAQKSVPDVPFEKTELYESIKLISGSASEIIFWYGSEYGDLDCVYDEDELLVRLQRSISDSFCEAYVHFKKPV
;
A
#
# COMPACT_ATOMS: atom_id res chain seq x y z
N MET A 1 -4.74 3.11 -14.82
CA MET A 1 -4.68 2.22 -13.67
C MET A 1 -4.65 3.14 -12.47
N THR A 2 -5.57 2.99 -11.51
CA THR A 2 -5.51 3.75 -10.26
C THR A 2 -5.45 2.74 -9.14
N GLN A 3 -4.22 2.47 -8.70
CA GLN A 3 -3.92 1.69 -7.53
C GLN A 3 -3.95 2.63 -6.33
N PHE A 4 -4.67 2.24 -5.30
CA PHE A 4 -4.74 2.98 -4.06
C PHE A 4 -3.99 2.24 -2.96
N VAL A 5 -3.37 3.00 -2.07
CA VAL A 5 -2.68 2.50 -0.89
C VAL A 5 -2.99 3.41 0.28
N LEU A 6 -3.52 2.82 1.35
CA LEU A 6 -3.66 3.47 2.64
C LEU A 6 -2.78 2.78 3.67
N VAL A 7 -2.15 3.59 4.52
CA VAL A 7 -1.18 3.15 5.51
C VAL A 7 -1.56 3.74 6.86
N ALA A 8 -1.75 2.89 7.87
CA ALA A 8 -1.87 3.33 9.26
C ALA A 8 -0.49 3.40 9.91
N LEU A 9 -0.10 4.59 10.37
CA LEU A 9 1.18 4.88 11.00
C LEU A 9 0.98 5.72 12.26
N ASP A 10 1.72 5.42 13.32
CA ASP A 10 1.76 6.30 14.50
C ASP A 10 2.54 7.60 14.25
N ASN A 11 3.55 7.54 13.38
CA ASN A 11 4.33 8.69 12.94
C ASN A 11 4.70 8.52 11.47
N LYS A 12 4.64 9.61 10.70
CA LYS A 12 5.12 9.62 9.31
C LYS A 12 6.63 9.32 9.27
N PRO A 13 7.08 8.28 8.54
CA PRO A 13 8.50 8.01 8.39
C PRO A 13 9.19 9.17 7.65
N GLU A 14 10.38 9.55 8.11
CA GLU A 14 11.23 10.52 7.41
C GLU A 14 11.79 9.87 6.13
N GLY A 15 11.70 10.53 4.96
CA GLY A 15 12.27 9.98 3.72
C GLY A 15 11.61 10.42 2.42
N HIS A 16 11.89 9.66 1.36
CA HIS A 16 11.48 9.92 -0.04
C HIS A 16 10.06 9.46 -0.38
N LEU A 17 9.33 8.89 0.60
CA LEU A 17 7.99 8.40 0.36
C LEU A 17 6.99 9.56 0.32
N SER A 18 6.25 9.65 -0.79
CA SER A 18 5.15 10.60 -0.99
C SER A 18 3.90 10.20 -0.19
N LEU A 19 4.05 10.09 1.13
CA LEU A 19 2.94 9.88 2.06
C LEU A 19 2.22 11.20 2.31
N ILE A 20 0.94 11.24 1.99
CA ILE A 20 0.07 12.40 2.19
C ILE A 20 -0.94 12.04 3.26
N GLU A 21 -1.11 12.90 4.27
CA GLU A 21 -2.14 12.69 5.28
C GLU A 21 -3.52 12.67 4.63
N LEU A 22 -4.35 11.70 5.00
CA LEU A 22 -5.64 11.53 4.35
C LEU A 22 -6.55 12.76 4.51
N ASN A 23 -6.43 13.47 5.63
CA ASN A 23 -7.14 14.72 5.90
C ASN A 23 -6.73 15.87 4.96
N GLU A 24 -5.54 15.82 4.34
CA GLU A 24 -5.06 16.85 3.41
C GLU A 24 -5.57 16.62 1.97
N LEU A 25 -5.89 15.38 1.60
CA LEU A 25 -6.27 15.01 0.24
C LEU A 25 -7.64 15.54 -0.18
N ASN A 26 -8.52 15.85 0.78
CA ASN A 26 -9.92 16.24 0.52
C ASN A 26 -10.64 15.30 -0.45
N ASP A 27 -10.29 14.00 -0.46
CA ASP A 27 -10.88 12.98 -1.31
C ASP A 27 -11.94 12.19 -0.53
N SER A 28 -13.20 12.43 -0.84
CA SER A 28 -14.33 11.79 -0.13
C SER A 28 -14.40 10.28 -0.35
N PHE A 29 -13.87 9.77 -1.46
CA PHE A 29 -13.81 8.32 -1.71
C PHE A 29 -12.78 7.67 -0.79
N LEU A 30 -11.57 8.24 -0.70
CA LEU A 30 -10.51 7.70 0.16
C LEU A 30 -10.85 7.84 1.65
N VAL A 31 -11.47 8.94 2.05
CA VAL A 31 -11.96 9.11 3.43
C VAL A 31 -12.98 8.04 3.79
N LYS A 32 -13.96 7.80 2.91
CA LYS A 32 -14.96 6.76 3.12
C LYS A 32 -14.33 5.36 3.18
N ALA A 33 -13.41 5.05 2.27
CA ALA A 33 -12.68 3.78 2.28
C ALA A 33 -11.91 3.60 3.59
N ALA A 34 -11.23 4.65 4.06
CA ALA A 34 -10.50 4.61 5.33
C ALA A 34 -11.40 4.37 6.53
N ASP A 35 -12.55 5.04 6.62
CA ASP A 35 -13.54 4.85 7.70
C ASP A 35 -14.08 3.41 7.74
N GLU A 36 -14.28 2.78 6.58
CA GLU A 36 -14.78 1.40 6.49
C GLU A 36 -13.68 0.35 6.79
N LEU A 37 -12.45 0.61 6.33
CA LEU A 37 -11.34 -0.34 6.44
C LEU A 37 -10.60 -0.25 7.78
N PHE A 38 -10.45 0.94 8.35
CA PHE A 38 -9.66 1.20 9.53
C PHE A 38 -10.54 1.60 10.73
N ILE A 39 -11.48 0.72 11.10
CA ILE A 39 -12.54 0.96 12.10
C ILE A 39 -12.03 1.54 13.44
N SER A 40 -10.79 1.24 13.84
CA SER A 40 -10.21 1.66 15.12
C SER A 40 -9.00 2.60 15.00
N THR A 41 -8.68 3.07 13.79
CA THR A 41 -7.54 3.96 13.55
C THR A 41 -8.05 5.38 13.26
N PRO A 42 -7.61 6.38 14.02
CA PRO A 42 -7.91 7.79 13.72
C PRO A 42 -7.44 8.20 12.30
N LEU A 43 -8.25 8.96 11.56
CA LEU A 43 -7.93 9.38 10.19
C LEU A 43 -6.64 10.21 10.06
N ASP A 44 -6.26 10.95 11.11
CA ASP A 44 -5.00 11.70 11.20
C ASP A 44 -3.76 10.80 11.33
N LYS A 45 -3.95 9.48 11.51
CA LYS A 45 -2.91 8.45 11.46
C LYS A 45 -2.93 7.64 10.18
N ILE A 46 -3.78 8.01 9.22
CA ILE A 46 -3.90 7.33 7.93
C ILE A 46 -3.29 8.19 6.84
N TYR A 47 -2.40 7.58 6.08
CA TYR A 47 -1.67 8.22 4.99
C TYR A 47 -2.00 7.51 3.68
N SER A 48 -2.17 8.29 2.61
CA SER A 48 -2.17 7.77 1.25
C SER A 48 -0.76 7.77 0.70
N LEU A 49 -0.42 6.73 -0.06
CA LEU A 49 0.83 6.65 -0.81
C LEU A 49 0.53 6.69 -2.32
N ASP A 50 1.13 7.64 -3.03
CA ASP A 50 1.13 7.62 -4.49
C ASP A 50 2.01 6.45 -4.98
N ILE A 51 1.35 5.35 -5.35
CA ILE A 51 1.99 4.09 -5.67
C ILE A 51 2.04 3.78 -7.17
N ASP A 52 1.19 4.43 -7.98
CA ASP A 52 0.99 4.07 -9.39
C ASP A 52 2.30 4.12 -10.18
N GLY A 53 3.13 5.14 -9.93
CA GLY A 53 4.47 5.27 -10.50
C GLY A 53 5.39 4.11 -10.10
N LEU A 54 5.42 3.77 -8.81
CA LEU A 54 6.24 2.69 -8.27
C LEU A 54 5.85 1.31 -8.83
N PHE A 55 4.55 1.04 -8.98
CA PHE A 55 4.04 -0.19 -9.59
C PHE A 55 4.44 -0.28 -11.07
N LEU A 56 4.24 0.79 -11.83
CA LEU A 56 4.55 0.81 -13.26
C LEU A 56 6.05 0.63 -13.49
N ASP A 57 6.89 1.29 -12.69
CA ASP A 57 8.34 1.18 -12.82
C ASP A 57 8.86 -0.18 -12.35
N ALA A 58 8.27 -0.76 -11.30
CA ALA A 58 8.54 -2.13 -10.89
C ALA A 58 8.17 -3.12 -12.01
N GLN A 59 6.95 -3.06 -12.55
CA GLN A 59 6.47 -3.95 -13.62
C GLN A 59 7.37 -3.91 -14.86
N LYS A 60 7.87 -2.73 -15.25
CA LYS A 60 8.83 -2.60 -16.37
C LYS A 60 10.20 -3.20 -16.05
N SER A 61 10.60 -3.20 -14.78
CA SER A 61 11.95 -3.59 -14.36
C SER A 61 12.06 -5.08 -14.02
N VAL A 62 11.00 -5.71 -13.50
CA VAL A 62 11.05 -7.12 -13.07
C VAL A 62 11.44 -8.15 -14.14
N PRO A 63 11.23 -7.93 -15.46
CA PRO A 63 11.76 -8.85 -16.47
C PRO A 63 13.29 -8.99 -16.46
N ASP A 64 13.99 -7.93 -16.04
CA ASP A 64 15.45 -7.83 -16.10
C ASP A 64 16.12 -7.72 -14.71
N VAL A 65 15.37 -7.35 -13.67
CA VAL A 65 15.87 -7.05 -12.33
C VAL A 65 15.02 -7.77 -11.27
N PRO A 66 15.62 -8.39 -10.23
CA PRO A 66 14.86 -8.95 -9.12
C PRO A 66 13.95 -7.92 -8.44
N PHE A 67 12.76 -8.33 -8.00
CA PHE A 67 11.79 -7.46 -7.33
C PHE A 67 12.38 -6.76 -6.11
N GLU A 68 13.25 -7.44 -5.38
CA GLU A 68 13.93 -6.96 -4.16
C GLU A 68 14.87 -5.77 -4.42
N LYS A 69 15.14 -5.44 -5.68
CA LYS A 69 15.93 -4.26 -6.08
C LYS A 69 15.07 -3.14 -6.68
N THR A 70 13.75 -3.27 -6.64
CA THR A 70 12.83 -2.22 -7.11
C THR A 70 12.58 -1.19 -6.01
N GLU A 71 12.35 0.05 -6.41
CA GLU A 71 11.98 1.12 -5.48
C GLU A 71 10.65 0.82 -4.76
N LEU A 72 9.74 0.09 -5.43
CA LEU A 72 8.51 -0.41 -4.82
C LEU A 72 8.83 -1.32 -3.62
N TYR A 73 9.72 -2.30 -3.79
CA TYR A 73 10.11 -3.20 -2.69
C TYR A 73 10.72 -2.43 -1.53
N GLU A 74 11.69 -1.54 -1.79
CA GLU A 74 12.35 -0.76 -0.75
C GLU A 74 11.36 0.14 0.00
N SER A 75 10.46 0.78 -0.74
CA SER A 75 9.40 1.64 -0.21
C SER A 75 8.45 0.88 0.71
N ILE A 76 7.94 -0.26 0.25
CA ILE A 76 7.01 -1.06 1.04
C ILE A 76 7.69 -1.68 2.25
N LYS A 77 8.93 -2.18 2.12
CA LYS A 77 9.70 -2.74 3.24
C LYS A 77 9.94 -1.70 4.34
N LEU A 78 10.21 -0.45 3.95
CA LEU A 78 10.38 0.65 4.91
C LEU A 78 9.06 0.95 5.65
N ILE A 79 7.95 1.00 4.91
CA ILE A 79 6.63 1.32 5.47
C ILE A 79 6.14 0.19 6.39
N SER A 80 6.20 -1.07 5.96
CA SER A 80 5.73 -2.23 6.73
C SER A 80 6.48 -2.44 8.04
N GLY A 81 7.73 -1.97 8.12
CA GLY A 81 8.49 -1.95 9.36
C GLY A 81 7.82 -1.12 10.47
N SER A 82 7.15 -0.02 10.10
CA SER A 82 6.57 0.95 11.05
C SER A 82 5.03 0.98 11.04
N ALA A 83 4.40 0.54 9.95
CA ALA A 83 2.95 0.54 9.82
C ALA A 83 2.30 -0.55 10.67
N SER A 84 1.17 -0.21 11.29
CA SER A 84 0.32 -1.19 11.95
C SER A 84 -0.57 -1.92 10.93
N GLU A 85 -0.91 -1.26 9.83
CA GLU A 85 -1.83 -1.76 8.81
C GLU A 85 -1.56 -1.08 7.46
N ILE A 86 -1.60 -1.84 6.37
CA ILE A 86 -1.42 -1.34 4.99
C ILE A 86 -2.45 -2.00 4.10
N ILE A 87 -3.15 -1.23 3.28
CA ILE A 87 -4.18 -1.76 2.39
C ILE A 87 -3.93 -1.27 0.98
N PHE A 88 -3.76 -2.23 0.06
CA PHE A 88 -3.66 -2.04 -1.39
C PHE A 88 -4.96 -2.52 -2.03
N TRP A 89 -5.54 -1.70 -2.91
CA TRP A 89 -6.65 -2.13 -3.76
C TRP A 89 -6.66 -1.36 -5.09
N TYR A 90 -7.42 -1.88 -6.05
CA TYR A 90 -7.61 -1.27 -7.35
C TYR A 90 -9.06 -0.85 -7.59
N GLY A 91 -9.26 0.31 -8.20
CA GLY A 91 -10.57 0.81 -8.58
C GLY A 91 -11.50 1.05 -7.37
N SER A 92 -12.77 0.66 -7.50
CA SER A 92 -13.79 0.85 -6.46
C SER A 92 -13.94 -0.34 -5.50
N GLU A 93 -13.16 -1.41 -5.69
CA GLU A 93 -13.30 -2.67 -4.97
C GLU A 93 -12.30 -2.76 -3.82
N TYR A 94 -12.67 -2.20 -2.67
CA TYR A 94 -11.84 -2.25 -1.45
C TYR A 94 -12.41 -3.17 -0.35
N GLY A 95 -13.62 -3.72 -0.52
CA GLY A 95 -14.23 -4.64 0.45
C GLY A 95 -13.71 -6.09 0.33
N ASP A 96 -13.74 -6.84 1.44
CA ASP A 96 -13.43 -8.28 1.53
C ASP A 96 -12.00 -8.69 1.12
N LEU A 97 -10.99 -7.92 1.54
CA LEU A 97 -9.59 -8.30 1.37
C LEU A 97 -9.13 -9.27 2.47
N ASP A 98 -8.58 -10.41 2.07
CA ASP A 98 -7.95 -11.34 3.01
C ASP A 98 -6.73 -10.68 3.68
N CYS A 99 -6.72 -10.73 5.01
CA CYS A 99 -5.60 -10.22 5.80
C CYS A 99 -4.35 -11.09 5.64
N VAL A 100 -3.21 -10.44 5.46
CA VAL A 100 -1.87 -11.02 5.64
C VAL A 100 -1.21 -10.43 6.87
N TYR A 101 -0.56 -11.28 7.64
CA TYR A 101 0.05 -10.90 8.92
C TYR A 101 1.58 -10.95 8.89
N ASP A 102 2.13 -11.36 7.75
CA ASP A 102 3.55 -11.52 7.53
C ASP A 102 4.02 -10.56 6.43
N GLU A 103 5.13 -9.89 6.68
CA GLU A 103 5.68 -8.89 5.77
C GLU A 103 6.21 -9.54 4.49
N ASP A 104 6.78 -10.75 4.58
CA ASP A 104 7.27 -11.46 3.40
C ASP A 104 6.07 -11.92 2.55
N GLU A 105 4.95 -12.33 3.15
CA GLU A 105 3.71 -12.62 2.40
C GLU A 105 3.17 -11.37 1.68
N LEU A 106 3.16 -10.20 2.33
CA LEU A 106 2.81 -8.93 1.70
C LEU A 106 3.67 -8.70 0.44
N LEU A 107 4.99 -8.79 0.57
CA LEU A 107 5.93 -8.54 -0.52
C LEU A 107 5.78 -9.57 -1.66
N VAL A 108 5.54 -10.84 -1.32
CA VAL A 108 5.27 -11.91 -2.31
C VAL A 108 3.98 -11.64 -3.08
N ARG A 109 2.92 -11.15 -2.41
CA ARG A 109 1.67 -10.80 -3.10
C ARG A 109 1.87 -9.62 -4.06
N LEU A 110 2.61 -8.59 -3.64
CA LEU A 110 2.94 -7.47 -4.51
C LEU A 110 3.79 -7.90 -5.72
N GLN A 111 4.79 -8.76 -5.50
CA GLN A 111 5.61 -9.32 -6.59
C GLN A 111 4.75 -10.06 -7.63
N ARG A 112 3.75 -10.83 -7.17
CA ARG A 112 2.81 -11.51 -8.06
C ARG A 112 1.97 -10.52 -8.84
N SER A 113 1.42 -9.50 -8.18
CA SER A 113 0.64 -8.45 -8.83
C SER A 113 1.43 -7.75 -9.94
N ILE A 114 2.65 -7.30 -9.68
CA ILE A 114 3.47 -6.63 -10.72
C ILE A 114 3.87 -7.54 -11.88
N SER A 115 3.91 -8.86 -11.65
CA SER A 115 4.22 -9.85 -12.69
C SER A 115 2.99 -10.21 -13.53
N ASP A 116 1.79 -9.84 -13.07
CA ASP A 116 0.55 -10.00 -13.82
C ASP A 116 0.47 -8.92 -14.92
N SER A 117 -0.19 -9.26 -16.03
CA SER A 117 -0.49 -8.32 -17.11
C SER A 117 -1.39 -7.17 -16.66
N PHE A 118 -2.24 -7.40 -15.66
CA PHE A 118 -3.14 -6.38 -15.12
C PHE A 118 -2.51 -5.50 -14.05
N CYS A 119 -1.41 -5.91 -13.40
CA CYS A 119 -0.73 -5.11 -12.36
C CYS A 119 -1.62 -4.63 -11.19
N GLU A 120 -2.70 -5.35 -10.90
CA GLU A 120 -3.65 -4.99 -9.85
C GLU A 120 -3.25 -5.65 -8.53
N ALA A 121 -3.13 -4.87 -7.45
CA ALA A 121 -2.85 -5.38 -6.12
C ALA A 121 -4.06 -5.24 -5.19
N TYR A 122 -4.39 -6.34 -4.54
CA TYR A 122 -5.44 -6.47 -3.54
C TYR A 122 -4.83 -7.16 -2.32
N VAL A 123 -4.37 -6.37 -1.34
CA VAL A 123 -3.65 -6.89 -0.18
C VAL A 123 -4.01 -6.07 1.05
N HIS A 124 -4.41 -6.74 2.13
CA HIS A 124 -4.62 -6.13 3.43
C HIS A 124 -3.57 -6.67 4.41
N PHE A 125 -2.49 -5.93 4.61
CA PHE A 125 -1.49 -6.26 5.62
C PHE A 125 -1.87 -5.69 6.98
N LYS A 126 -1.79 -6.51 8.03
CA LYS A 126 -2.04 -6.09 9.41
C LYS A 126 -0.99 -6.70 10.33
N LYS A 127 -0.25 -5.86 11.05
CA LYS A 127 0.78 -6.34 11.97
C LYS A 127 0.12 -7.06 13.16
N PRO A 128 0.58 -8.26 13.54
CA PRO A 128 0.12 -8.91 14.77
C PRO A 128 0.44 -8.01 15.97
N VAL A 129 -0.52 -7.90 16.90
CA VAL A 129 -0.37 -7.19 18.18
C VAL A 129 0.38 -8.05 19.19
#